data_AF-D8LIX7-F1
#
_entry.id   AF-D8LIX7-F1
#
_cell.length_a   1.000
_cell.length_b   1.000
_cell.length_c   1.000
_cell.angle_alpha   90.00
_cell.angle_beta   90.00
_cell.angle_gamma   90.00
#
_symmetry.space_group_name_H-M   'P 1'
#
loop_
_entity.id
_entity.type
_entity.pdbx_description
1 polymer ?
#
loop_
_entity_poly.entity_id
_entity_poly.type
_entity_poly.pdbx_seq_one_letter_code
_entity_poly.pdbx_strand_id
1 'polypeptide(L)'
;MAELADPNAKPNKDFLPPVDAALRHVVHALLEGHEAAKSTGLSQQNPVEQVQLCLEYLRDRVGVPRDLPFAAARQLRAHLNWYSGELLEQR
;
A
#
# COMPACT_ATOMS: atom_id res chain seq x y z
N MET A 1 13.98 -0.93 17.54
CA MET A 1 13.64 -2.30 17.99
C MET A 1 12.64 -2.85 16.99
N ALA A 2 12.78 -4.09 16.54
CA ALA A 2 11.86 -4.68 15.56
C ALA A 2 10.70 -5.35 16.30
N GLU A 3 9.61 -4.63 16.57
CA GLU A 3 8.39 -5.15 17.22
C GLU A 3 7.74 -6.32 16.42
N LEU A 4 8.09 -6.47 15.14
CA LEU A 4 7.61 -7.54 14.26
C LEU A 4 8.46 -8.82 14.28
N ALA A 5 9.44 -8.95 15.19
CA ALA A 5 10.36 -10.08 15.24
C ALA A 5 9.92 -11.23 16.18
N ASP A 6 8.70 -11.20 16.73
CA ASP A 6 8.20 -12.31 17.55
C ASP A 6 7.87 -13.53 16.65
N PRO A 7 8.59 -14.66 16.79
CA PRO A 7 8.33 -15.86 15.99
C PRO A 7 6.95 -16.49 16.28
N ASN A 8 6.28 -16.13 17.38
CA ASN A 8 4.95 -16.62 17.72
C ASN A 8 3.82 -15.66 17.33
N ALA A 9 4.13 -14.49 16.79
CA ALA A 9 3.13 -13.53 16.35
C ALA A 9 2.25 -14.16 15.26
N LYS A 10 0.93 -14.12 15.46
CA LYS A 10 -0.04 -14.57 14.47
C LYS A 10 -0.47 -13.38 13.62
N PRO A 11 -0.26 -13.42 12.28
CA PRO A 11 -0.68 -12.32 11.42
C PRO A 11 -2.20 -12.23 11.43
N ASN A 12 -2.73 -11.00 11.54
CA ASN A 12 -4.14 -10.76 11.29
C ASN A 12 -4.40 -10.84 9.78
N LYS A 13 -5.21 -11.82 9.36
CA LYS A 13 -5.50 -12.09 7.94
C LYS A 13 -6.75 -11.39 7.43
N ASP A 14 -7.53 -10.76 8.31
CA ASP A 14 -8.80 -10.11 7.97
C ASP A 14 -8.61 -8.97 6.95
N PHE A 15 -7.41 -8.39 6.94
CA PHE A 15 -7.03 -7.28 6.06
C PHE A 15 -6.41 -7.73 4.74
N LEU A 16 -6.20 -9.03 4.50
CA LEU A 16 -5.58 -9.48 3.26
C LEU A 16 -6.40 -9.10 2.01
N PRO A 17 -7.73 -9.35 1.94
CA PRO A 17 -8.51 -8.94 0.77
C PRO A 17 -8.50 -7.43 0.48
N PRO A 18 -8.73 -6.52 1.46
CA PRO A 18 -8.71 -5.09 1.17
C PRO A 18 -7.29 -4.57 0.86
N VAL A 19 -6.24 -5.13 1.46
CA VAL A 19 -4.84 -4.79 1.11
C VAL A 19 -4.50 -5.26 -0.32
N ASP A 20 -4.92 -6.45 -0.74
CA ASP A 20 -4.73 -6.93 -2.12
C ASP A 20 -5.41 -5.99 -3.12
N ALA A 21 -6.66 -5.60 -2.87
CA ALA A 21 -7.38 -4.65 -3.71
C ALA A 21 -6.64 -3.30 -3.80
N ALA A 22 -6.22 -2.74 -2.66
CA ALA A 22 -5.42 -1.51 -2.62
C ALA A 22 -4.14 -1.60 -3.46
N LEU A 23 -3.39 -2.71 -3.35
CA LEU A 23 -2.17 -2.93 -4.14
C LEU A 23 -2.46 -3.04 -5.64
N ARG A 24 -3.59 -3.64 -6.04
CA ARG A 24 -4.00 -3.67 -7.46
C ARG A 24 -4.32 -2.26 -7.98
N HIS A 25 -4.92 -1.38 -7.17
CA HIS A 25 -5.12 0.02 -7.56
C HIS A 25 -3.79 0.77 -7.72
N VAL A 26 -2.82 0.53 -6.83
CA VAL A 26 -1.46 1.09 -6.96
C VAL A 26 -0.81 0.60 -8.25
N VAL A 27 -0.92 -0.69 -8.58
CA VAL A 27 -0.39 -1.25 -9.84
C VAL A 27 -1.11 -0.66 -11.05
N HIS A 28 -2.43 -0.52 -11.01
CA HIS A 28 -3.18 0.11 -12.08
C HIS A 28 -2.74 1.56 -12.30
N ALA A 29 -2.55 2.33 -11.22
CA ALA A 29 -2.03 3.69 -11.29
C ALA A 29 -0.59 3.77 -11.84
N LEU A 30 0.25 2.77 -11.56
CA LEU A 30 1.60 2.68 -12.13
C LEU A 30 1.59 2.41 -13.64
N LEU A 31 0.56 1.73 -14.16
CA LEU A 31 0.44 1.37 -15.57
C LEU A 31 -0.27 2.47 -16.38
N GLU A 32 -1.39 2.98 -15.87
CA GLU A 32 -2.28 3.90 -16.58
C GLU A 32 -2.15 5.37 -16.12
N GLY A 33 -1.42 5.60 -15.02
CA GLY A 33 -1.34 6.89 -14.34
C GLY A 33 -2.36 7.06 -13.21
N HIS A 34 -2.03 7.88 -12.21
CA HIS A 34 -2.86 8.06 -11.01
C HIS A 34 -4.23 8.69 -11.29
N GLU A 35 -4.37 9.55 -12.30
CA GLU A 35 -5.66 10.15 -12.67
C GLU A 35 -6.68 9.12 -13.17
N ALA A 36 -6.23 8.10 -13.91
CA ALA A 36 -7.11 7.02 -14.38
C ALA A 36 -7.59 6.12 -13.23
N ALA A 37 -6.79 5.99 -12.16
CA ALA A 37 -7.05 5.09 -11.05
C ALA A 37 -7.99 5.64 -9.97
N LYS A 38 -8.27 6.95 -9.94
CA LYS A 38 -9.14 7.62 -8.95
C LYS A 38 -10.57 7.05 -8.85
N SER A 39 -11.09 6.45 -9.92
CA SER A 39 -12.47 5.94 -9.97
C SER A 39 -12.69 4.61 -9.25
N THR A 40 -11.63 4.00 -8.73
CA THR A 40 -11.66 2.64 -8.19
C THR A 40 -11.22 2.63 -6.71
N GLY A 41 -12.10 3.14 -5.85
CA GLY A 41 -11.88 3.21 -4.40
C GLY A 41 -12.27 1.91 -3.67
N LEU A 42 -11.66 1.67 -2.51
CA LEU A 42 -12.15 0.67 -1.57
C LEU A 42 -13.56 1.10 -1.09
N SER A 43 -14.50 0.16 -0.98
CA SER A 43 -15.82 0.43 -0.37
C SER A 43 -15.64 1.02 1.05
N GLN A 44 -16.51 1.95 1.47
CA GLN A 44 -16.49 2.61 2.79
C GLN A 44 -16.58 1.64 3.99
N GLN A 45 -16.94 0.38 3.76
CA GLN A 45 -16.98 -0.68 4.78
C GLN A 45 -15.60 -1.29 5.06
N ASN A 46 -14.58 -0.93 4.27
CA ASN A 46 -13.24 -1.47 4.44
C ASN A 46 -12.49 -0.82 5.60
N PRO A 47 -11.56 -1.55 6.25
CA PRO A 47 -10.72 -1.06 7.32
C PRO A 47 -9.61 -0.15 6.76
N VAL A 48 -9.99 1.06 6.35
CA VAL A 48 -9.13 2.02 5.62
C VAL A 48 -7.85 2.34 6.40
N GLU A 49 -7.95 2.59 7.71
CA GLU A 49 -6.80 2.93 8.56
C GLU A 49 -5.77 1.79 8.62
N GLN A 50 -6.22 0.53 8.71
CA GLN A 50 -5.33 -0.63 8.75
C GLN A 50 -4.68 -0.89 7.39
N VAL A 51 -5.43 -0.71 6.30
CA VAL A 51 -4.87 -0.80 4.93
C VAL A 51 -3.81 0.28 4.73
N GLN A 52 -4.05 1.51 5.18
CA GLN A 52 -3.10 2.60 5.12
C GLN A 52 -1.78 2.24 5.83
N LEU A 53 -1.86 1.74 7.06
CA LEU A 53 -0.68 1.28 7.81
C LEU A 53 0.09 0.18 7.07
N CYS A 54 -0.60 -0.74 6.41
CA CYS A 54 0.06 -1.76 5.58
C CYS A 54 0.80 -1.15 4.38
N LEU A 55 0.21 -0.16 3.69
CA LEU A 55 0.85 0.50 2.55
C LEU A 55 2.06 1.34 2.96
N GLU A 56 1.96 2.07 4.08
CA GLU A 56 3.08 2.83 4.65
C GLU A 56 4.22 1.91 5.07
N TYR A 57 3.89 0.81 5.76
CA TYR A 57 4.87 -0.21 6.13
C TYR A 57 5.58 -0.77 4.88
N LEU A 58 4.84 -1.10 3.82
CA LEU A 58 5.42 -1.59 2.57
C LEU A 58 6.35 -0.54 1.93
N ARG A 59 5.90 0.72 1.82
CA ARG A 59 6.68 1.85 1.25
C ARG A 59 8.04 1.97 1.91
N ASP A 60 8.07 1.91 3.24
CA ASP A 60 9.28 2.08 4.06
C ASP A 60 10.19 0.84 3.99
N ARG A 61 9.65 -0.33 3.62
CA ARG A 61 10.38 -1.59 3.50
C ARG A 61 10.94 -1.88 2.11
N VAL A 62 10.52 -1.16 1.07
CA VAL A 62 11.14 -1.24 -0.26
C VAL A 62 12.61 -0.84 -0.14
N GLY A 63 13.54 -1.77 -0.37
CA GLY A 63 14.98 -1.54 -0.28
C GLY A 63 15.65 -1.31 -1.64
N VAL A 64 16.69 -0.46 -1.66
CA VAL A 64 17.53 -0.20 -2.84
C VAL A 64 18.99 -0.53 -2.47
N PRO A 65 19.73 -1.31 -3.28
CA PRO A 65 19.36 -1.90 -4.56
C PRO A 65 18.72 -3.30 -4.44
N ARG A 66 18.50 -3.83 -3.22
CA ARG A 66 18.09 -5.22 -3.00
C ARG A 66 16.78 -5.59 -3.72
N ASP A 67 15.75 -4.75 -3.61
CA ASP A 67 14.43 -5.06 -4.12
C ASP A 67 14.21 -4.45 -5.52
N LEU A 68 14.64 -3.19 -5.74
CA LEU A 68 14.46 -2.43 -6.99
C LEU A 68 15.59 -1.43 -7.26
N PRO A 69 15.86 -1.04 -8.53
CA PRO A 69 16.67 0.13 -8.86
C PRO A 69 16.05 1.43 -8.33
N PHE A 70 16.88 2.46 -8.08
CA PHE A 70 16.45 3.72 -7.48
C PHE A 70 15.24 4.36 -8.18
N ALA A 71 15.23 4.42 -9.51
CA ALA A 71 14.14 5.03 -10.28
C ALA A 71 12.80 4.29 -10.08
N ALA A 72 12.82 2.95 -10.10
CA ALA A 72 11.64 2.13 -9.89
C ALA A 72 11.13 2.21 -8.43
N ALA A 73 12.05 2.14 -7.45
CA ALA A 73 11.70 2.30 -6.04
C ALA A 73 11.07 3.67 -5.76
N ARG A 74 11.60 4.74 -6.37
CA ARG A 74 11.03 6.09 -6.24
C ARG A 74 9.60 6.15 -6.78
N GLN A 75 9.34 5.55 -7.94
CA GLN A 75 8.00 5.52 -8.54
C GLN A 75 7.01 4.72 -7.68
N LEU A 76 7.37 3.51 -7.27
CA LEU A 76 6.52 2.68 -6.41
C LEU A 76 6.18 3.39 -5.09
N ARG A 77 7.18 3.97 -4.42
CA ARG A 77 6.96 4.70 -3.16
C ARG A 77 6.05 5.91 -3.33
N ALA A 78 6.19 6.65 -4.44
CA ALA A 78 5.32 7.77 -4.75
C ALA A 78 3.85 7.33 -4.93
N HIS A 79 3.61 6.23 -5.64
CA HIS A 79 2.25 5.72 -5.86
C HIS A 79 1.63 5.11 -4.59
N LEU A 80 2.42 4.43 -3.76
CA LEU A 80 1.99 3.99 -2.43
C LEU A 80 1.58 5.18 -1.55
N ASN A 81 2.38 6.26 -1.57
CA ASN A 81 2.09 7.46 -0.80
C ASN A 81 0.87 8.22 -1.33
N TRP A 82 0.70 8.30 -2.65
CA TRP A 82 -0.49 8.89 -3.27
C TRP A 82 -1.75 8.14 -2.86
N TYR A 83 -1.79 6.81 -3.06
CA TYR A 83 -2.99 6.03 -2.75
C TYR A 83 -3.30 6.03 -1.25
N SER A 84 -2.27 6.04 -0.40
CA SER A 84 -2.42 6.25 1.05
C SER A 84 -3.11 7.58 1.38
N GLY A 85 -2.86 8.65 0.62
CA GLY A 85 -3.54 9.93 0.75
C GLY A 85 -4.99 9.88 0.28
N GLU A 86 -5.26 9.25 -0.88
CA GLU A 86 -6.62 9.09 -1.40
C GLU A 86 -7.53 8.30 -0.44
N LEU A 87 -6.98 7.32 0.28
CA LEU A 87 -7.70 6.59 1.31
C LEU A 87 -8.16 7.47 2.47
N LEU A 88 -7.39 8.50 2.85
CA LEU A 88 -7.77 9.45 3.90
C LEU A 88 -8.91 10.38 3.44
N GLU A 89 -8.96 10.72 2.15
CA GLU A 89 -10.02 11.55 1.58
C GLU A 89 -11.37 10.83 1.49
N GLN A 90 -11.38 9.50 1.56
CA GLN A 90 -12.59 8.66 1.50
C GLN A 90 -13.29 8.43 2.85
N ARG A 91 -12.72 8.97 3.94
CA ARG A 91 -13.23 8.88 5.32
C ARG A 91 -14.47 9.76 5.57
#